data_AF-A0A6H5HTI0-F1
#
_entry.id   AF-A0A6H5HTI0-F1
#
_cell.length_a   1.000
_cell.length_b   1.000
_cell.length_c   1.000
_cell.angle_alpha   90.00
_cell.angle_beta   90.00
_cell.angle_gamma   90.00
#
_symmetry.space_group_name_H-M   'P 1'
#
loop_
_entity.id
_entity.type
_entity.pdbx_description
1 polymer ?
#
loop_
_entity_poly.entity_id
_entity_poly.type
_entity_poly.pdbx_seq_one_letter_code
_entity_poly.pdbx_strand_id
1 'polypeptide(L)'
;MKFDRWEPKTKFEVVTVGSTYYNEFYAVRQSPIFDYVCNILTPEITKYCEQAGGSPYAPRQYEMVLAKYEGAWYRALCVQYGIGQPSASITFVDFGNHGDQPVDEIKPMAHDFMTTPATARACVIYGLPPAESLDDSIKKKLMKSYDAITEVYVVEDEGILECVVWVPQLVDTLKSLGIPFTAPVGFSYPDV
;
A
#
# COMPACT_ATOMS: atom_id res chain seq x y z
N MET A 1 -12.09 -7.05 5.04
CA MET A 1 -12.08 -5.59 4.82
C MET A 1 -12.08 -5.33 3.33
N LYS A 2 -12.70 -4.23 2.86
CA LYS A 2 -12.66 -3.79 1.46
C LYS A 2 -11.54 -2.78 1.24
N PHE A 3 -11.11 -2.58 -0.01
CA PHE A 3 -10.17 -1.53 -0.40
C PHE A 3 -10.86 -0.45 -1.25
N ASP A 4 -10.33 0.77 -1.21
CA ASP A 4 -10.78 1.87 -2.07
C ASP A 4 -10.65 1.44 -3.53
N ARG A 5 -11.70 1.68 -4.31
CA ARG A 5 -11.76 1.22 -5.70
C ARG A 5 -11.04 2.22 -6.59
N TRP A 6 -10.20 1.70 -7.47
CA TRP A 6 -9.50 2.46 -8.48
C TRP A 6 -10.05 2.03 -9.83
N GLU A 7 -10.83 2.90 -10.46
CA GLU A 7 -11.59 2.56 -11.66
C GLU A 7 -10.66 2.25 -12.84
N PRO A 8 -10.79 1.08 -13.50
CA PRO A 8 -10.03 0.77 -14.70
C PRO A 8 -10.18 1.85 -15.78
N LYS A 9 -9.12 2.07 -16.55
CA LYS A 9 -9.02 3.11 -17.58
C LYS A 9 -9.08 4.54 -17.05
N THR A 10 -8.83 4.73 -15.76
CA THR A 10 -8.76 6.05 -15.12
C THR A 10 -7.32 6.41 -14.79
N LYS A 11 -6.98 7.69 -14.91
CA LYS A 11 -5.73 8.26 -14.42
C LYS A 11 -5.94 8.76 -12.99
N PHE A 12 -5.07 8.39 -12.07
CA PHE A 12 -5.04 8.94 -10.71
C PHE A 12 -3.72 9.65 -10.45
N GLU A 13 -3.82 10.81 -9.79
CA GLU A 13 -2.70 11.41 -9.07
C GLU A 13 -2.51 10.64 -7.76
N VAL A 14 -1.26 10.27 -7.48
CA VAL A 14 -0.91 9.40 -6.35
C VAL A 14 0.33 9.90 -5.63
N VAL A 15 0.49 9.44 -4.39
CA VAL A 15 1.73 9.53 -3.63
C VAL A 15 2.20 8.12 -3.37
N THR A 16 3.43 7.80 -3.78
CA THR A 16 4.06 6.51 -3.46
C THR A 16 4.58 6.53 -2.02
N VAL A 17 4.35 5.43 -1.31
CA VAL A 17 4.63 5.34 0.13
C VAL A 17 5.60 4.21 0.48
N GLY A 18 5.91 3.34 -0.47
CA GLY A 18 6.91 2.29 -0.30
C GLY A 18 6.91 1.29 -1.44
N SER A 19 7.87 0.38 -1.44
CA SER A 19 7.90 -0.78 -2.32
C SER A 19 8.59 -1.96 -1.64
N THR A 20 8.06 -3.16 -1.85
CA THR A 20 8.65 -4.40 -1.32
C THR A 20 9.27 -5.21 -2.43
N TYR A 21 8.58 -5.30 -3.58
CA TYR A 21 9.05 -6.01 -4.75
C TYR A 21 9.34 -5.07 -5.91
N TYR A 22 10.20 -5.50 -6.82
CA TYR A 22 10.61 -4.67 -7.96
C TYR A 22 9.47 -4.35 -8.92
N ASN A 23 8.38 -5.11 -8.92
CA ASN A 23 7.25 -4.92 -9.84
C ASN A 23 6.05 -4.24 -9.17
N GLU A 24 6.18 -3.79 -7.92
CA GLU A 24 5.10 -3.12 -7.22
C GLU A 24 5.59 -1.92 -6.42
N PHE A 25 4.65 -1.02 -6.13
CA PHE A 25 4.81 0.00 -5.10
C PHE A 25 3.46 0.21 -4.41
N TYR A 26 3.49 0.72 -3.19
CA TYR A 26 2.29 1.14 -2.48
C TYR A 26 2.02 2.60 -2.80
N ALA A 27 0.75 2.93 -3.00
CA ALA A 27 0.34 4.29 -3.26
C ALA A 27 -0.98 4.62 -2.58
N VAL A 28 -1.10 5.90 -2.22
CA VAL A 28 -2.35 6.52 -1.77
C VAL A 28 -2.73 7.62 -2.74
N ARG A 29 -4.01 7.97 -2.77
CA ARG A 29 -4.53 9.10 -3.54
C ARG A 29 -5.41 9.96 -2.66
N GLN A 30 -5.56 11.23 -3.02
CA GLN A 30 -6.58 12.06 -2.41
C GLN A 30 -7.96 11.58 -2.86
N SER A 31 -8.84 11.32 -1.89
CA SER A 31 -10.22 10.90 -2.12
C SER A 31 -11.07 11.26 -0.90
N PRO A 32 -12.41 11.37 -1.05
CA PRO A 32 -13.28 11.58 0.10
C PRO A 32 -13.14 10.52 1.20
N ILE A 33 -12.77 9.28 0.83
CA ILE A 33 -12.51 8.21 1.79
C ILE A 33 -11.20 8.46 2.52
N PHE A 34 -10.13 8.87 1.82
CA PHE A 34 -8.86 9.23 2.45
C PHE A 34 -9.00 10.43 3.39
N ASP A 35 -9.76 11.45 2.98
CA ASP A 35 -10.08 12.59 3.84
C ASP A 35 -10.85 12.17 5.09
N TYR A 36 -11.84 11.27 4.94
CA TYR A 36 -12.58 10.72 6.08
C TYR A 36 -11.66 9.92 7.02
N VAL A 37 -10.76 9.11 6.46
CA VAL A 37 -9.80 8.32 7.24
C VAL A 37 -8.90 9.25 8.06
N CYS A 38 -8.32 10.26 7.43
CA CYS A 38 -7.42 11.19 8.08
C CYS A 38 -8.12 12.04 9.15
N ASN A 39 -9.29 12.60 8.82
CA ASN A 39 -9.92 13.63 9.65
C ASN A 39 -10.91 13.09 10.69
N ILE A 40 -11.43 11.88 10.50
CA ILE A 40 -12.49 11.30 11.36
C ILE A 40 -12.05 9.95 11.92
N LEU A 41 -11.75 8.97 11.06
CA LEU A 41 -11.56 7.59 11.49
C LEU A 41 -10.32 7.41 12.38
N THR A 42 -9.17 7.96 11.98
CA THR A 42 -7.92 7.87 12.74
C THR A 42 -8.06 8.51 14.14
N PRO A 43 -8.62 9.72 14.29
CA PRO A 43 -8.94 10.28 15.60
C PRO A 43 -9.88 9.40 16.45
N GLU A 44 -10.92 8.83 15.86
CA GLU A 44 -11.86 7.95 16.57
C GLU A 44 -11.20 6.66 17.05
N ILE A 45 -10.40 6.03 16.20
CA ILE A 45 -9.59 4.85 16.54
C ILE A 45 -8.61 5.17 17.67
N THR A 46 -7.93 6.31 17.59
CA THR A 46 -6.99 6.76 18.62
C THR A 46 -7.68 6.90 19.97
N LYS A 47 -8.80 7.63 20.01
CA LYS A 47 -9.60 7.78 21.23
C LYS A 47 -10.08 6.43 21.78
N TYR A 48 -10.56 5.54 20.91
CA TYR A 48 -11.00 4.19 21.31
C TYR A 48 -9.87 3.39 21.95
N CYS A 49 -8.69 3.38 21.32
CA CYS A 49 -7.54 2.61 21.79
C CYS A 49 -6.95 3.16 23.09
N GLU A 50 -6.95 4.47 23.29
CA GLU A 50 -6.47 5.12 24.52
C GLU A 50 -7.39 4.89 25.72
N GLN A 51 -8.69 4.77 25.48
CA GLN A 51 -9.67 4.44 26.52
C GLN A 51 -9.65 2.95 26.88
N ALA A 52 -9.24 2.10 25.95
CA ALA A 52 -9.04 0.68 26.20
C ALA A 52 -7.73 0.46 26.97
N GLY A 53 -7.79 -0.12 28.17
CA GLY A 53 -6.61 -0.60 28.88
C GLY A 53 -5.72 -1.51 28.01
N GLY A 54 -4.43 -1.60 28.34
CA GLY A 54 -3.44 -2.31 27.54
C GLY A 54 -3.08 -3.68 28.10
N SER A 55 -3.05 -4.68 27.23
CA SER A 55 -2.27 -5.92 27.42
C SER A 55 -1.68 -6.28 26.06
N PRO A 56 -0.49 -6.90 26.01
CA PRO A 56 0.10 -7.35 24.76
C PRO A 56 -0.88 -8.18 23.94
N TYR A 57 -1.02 -7.86 22.66
CA TYR A 57 -1.86 -8.60 21.73
C TYR A 57 -0.97 -9.33 20.72
N ALA A 58 -1.18 -10.65 20.60
CA ALA A 58 -0.50 -11.52 19.66
C ALA A 58 -1.40 -11.75 18.43
N PRO A 59 -1.26 -10.96 17.35
CA PRO A 59 -2.11 -11.11 16.17
C PRO A 59 -1.77 -12.36 15.37
N ARG A 60 -2.75 -12.89 14.64
CA ARG A 60 -2.52 -13.92 13.62
C ARG A 60 -1.94 -13.30 12.36
N GLN A 61 -1.22 -14.12 11.58
CA GLN A 61 -0.82 -13.73 10.24
C GLN A 61 -2.06 -13.37 9.40
N TYR A 62 -1.98 -12.24 8.71
CA TYR A 62 -3.03 -11.62 7.90
C TYR A 62 -4.27 -11.15 8.68
N GLU A 63 -4.15 -10.98 10.01
CA GLU A 63 -5.21 -10.39 10.84
C GLU A 63 -5.24 -8.86 10.72
N MET A 64 -6.45 -8.31 10.62
CA MET A 64 -6.69 -6.87 10.73
C MET A 64 -6.61 -6.44 12.19
N VAL A 65 -5.78 -5.44 12.45
CA VAL A 65 -5.48 -4.93 13.79
C VAL A 65 -5.47 -3.41 13.82
N LEU A 66 -5.47 -2.86 15.03
CA LEU A 66 -5.13 -1.48 15.28
C LEU A 66 -3.70 -1.44 15.78
N ALA A 67 -2.85 -0.62 15.18
CA ALA A 67 -1.46 -0.49 15.57
C ALA A 67 -1.12 0.98 15.82
N LYS A 68 -0.30 1.24 16.83
CA LYS A 68 0.17 2.58 17.14
C LYS A 68 1.33 2.95 16.23
N TYR A 69 1.41 4.23 15.84
CA TYR A 69 2.54 4.80 15.13
C TYR A 69 2.63 6.28 15.46
N GLU A 70 3.81 6.77 15.85
CA GLU A 70 4.06 8.20 16.13
C GLU A 70 2.98 8.89 17.00
N GLY A 71 2.44 8.17 18.00
CA GLY A 71 1.48 8.72 18.96
C GLY A 71 0.00 8.62 18.60
N ALA A 72 -0.35 8.11 17.42
CA ALA A 72 -1.74 7.84 17.04
C ALA A 72 -1.96 6.35 16.71
N TRP A 73 -3.21 5.92 16.68
CA TRP A 73 -3.59 4.54 16.34
C TRP A 73 -4.25 4.48 14.96
N TYR A 74 -3.88 3.46 14.21
CA TYR A 74 -4.24 3.31 12.80
C TYR A 74 -4.73 1.90 12.50
N ARG A 75 -5.46 1.75 11.42
CA ARG A 75 -5.82 0.43 10.89
C ARG A 75 -4.60 -0.20 10.21
N ALA A 76 -4.40 -1.48 10.46
CA ALA A 76 -3.25 -2.18 9.96
C ALA A 76 -3.50 -3.67 9.72
N LEU A 77 -2.66 -4.29 8.90
CA LEU A 77 -2.64 -5.72 8.62
C LEU A 77 -1.38 -6.32 9.22
N CYS A 78 -1.52 -7.37 10.04
CA CYS A 78 -0.37 -8.16 10.49
C CYS A 78 0.15 -9.02 9.34
N VAL A 79 1.30 -8.66 8.76
CA VAL A 79 1.93 -9.42 7.66
C VAL A 79 2.61 -10.68 8.20
N GLN A 80 3.26 -10.56 9.36
CA GLN A 80 3.97 -11.66 9.99
C GLN A 80 4.09 -11.45 11.50
N TYR A 81 3.86 -12.52 12.27
CA TYR A 81 4.15 -12.55 13.70
C TYR A 81 4.69 -13.94 14.09
N GLY A 82 5.85 -13.96 14.75
CA GLY A 82 6.35 -15.15 15.41
C GLY A 82 5.77 -15.23 16.82
N ILE A 83 5.15 -16.35 17.18
CA ILE A 83 4.58 -16.52 18.53
C ILE A 83 5.66 -16.27 19.59
N GLY A 84 5.39 -15.36 20.52
CA GLY A 84 6.31 -14.98 21.59
C GLY A 84 7.35 -13.93 21.21
N GLN A 85 7.33 -13.42 19.98
CA GLN A 85 8.17 -12.27 19.59
C GLN A 85 7.62 -10.97 20.20
N PRO A 86 8.50 -9.98 20.48
CA PRO A 86 8.11 -8.71 21.08
C PRO A 86 7.42 -7.76 20.10
N SER A 87 7.52 -8.02 18.80
CA SER A 87 6.93 -7.20 17.74
C SER A 87 6.32 -8.07 16.63
N ALA A 88 5.38 -7.48 15.89
CA ALA A 88 4.81 -8.02 14.68
C ALA A 88 5.10 -7.09 13.50
N SER A 89 5.28 -7.66 12.31
CA SER A 89 5.41 -6.89 11.07
C SER A 89 4.04 -6.50 10.56
N ILE A 90 3.85 -5.21 10.32
CA ILE A 90 2.55 -4.59 10.09
C ILE A 90 2.58 -3.70 8.84
N THR A 91 1.48 -3.69 8.08
CA THR A 91 1.23 -2.69 7.02
C THR A 91 0.05 -1.82 7.39
N PHE A 92 0.22 -0.51 7.41
CA PHE A 92 -0.85 0.46 7.67
C PHE A 92 -1.73 0.60 6.42
N VAL A 93 -2.91 -0.01 6.44
CA VAL A 93 -3.71 -0.25 5.23
C VAL A 93 -4.29 1.03 4.60
N ASP A 94 -4.26 2.13 5.34
CA ASP A 94 -4.75 3.42 4.88
C ASP A 94 -3.65 4.32 4.30
N PHE A 95 -2.42 4.10 4.73
CA PHE A 95 -1.28 4.96 4.46
C PHE A 95 -0.18 4.25 3.67
N GLY A 96 -0.24 2.91 3.58
CA GLY A 96 0.61 2.02 2.81
C GLY A 96 2.05 1.85 3.33
N ASN A 97 2.46 2.65 4.32
CA ASN A 97 3.72 2.41 5.03
C ASN A 97 3.65 1.11 5.84
N HIS A 98 4.81 0.48 6.04
CA HIS A 98 4.97 -0.77 6.77
C HIS A 98 6.07 -0.64 7.82
N GLY A 99 6.04 -1.49 8.83
CA GLY A 99 7.06 -1.53 9.86
C GLY A 99 6.73 -2.51 10.97
N ASP A 100 7.71 -2.77 11.83
CA ASP A 100 7.53 -3.62 13.00
C ASP A 100 6.93 -2.80 14.14
N GLN A 101 5.85 -3.30 14.73
CA GLN A 101 5.19 -2.69 15.88
C GLN A 101 5.27 -3.61 17.10
N PRO A 102 5.60 -3.06 18.29
CA PRO A 102 5.55 -3.80 19.54
C PRO A 102 4.16 -4.40 19.81
N VAL A 103 4.11 -5.61 20.38
CA VAL A 103 2.82 -6.29 20.64
C VAL A 103 1.94 -5.58 21.67
N ASP A 104 2.51 -4.72 22.51
CA ASP A 104 1.78 -3.83 23.44
C ASP A 104 1.25 -2.55 22.76
N GLU A 105 1.72 -2.25 21.55
CA GLU A 105 1.24 -1.19 20.67
C GLU A 105 0.34 -1.74 19.55
N ILE A 106 -0.18 -2.96 19.71
CA ILE A 106 -1.16 -3.59 18.82
C ILE A 106 -2.42 -3.95 19.63
N LYS A 107 -3.59 -3.74 19.02
CA LYS A 107 -4.91 -4.10 19.58
C LYS A 107 -5.76 -4.82 18.52
N PRO A 108 -6.70 -5.69 18.92
CA PRO A 108 -7.66 -6.26 17.99
C PRO A 108 -8.54 -5.16 17.37
N MET A 109 -8.84 -5.28 16.07
CA MET A 109 -9.71 -4.32 15.39
C MET A 109 -11.18 -4.60 15.69
N ALA A 110 -11.88 -3.59 16.23
CA ALA A 110 -13.34 -3.64 16.39
C ALA A 110 -14.03 -3.65 15.02
N HIS A 111 -15.17 -4.35 14.93
CA HIS A 111 -15.90 -4.52 13.67
C HIS A 111 -16.30 -3.19 13.01
N ASP A 112 -16.64 -2.17 13.82
CA ASP A 112 -17.06 -0.87 13.32
C ASP A 112 -15.97 -0.19 12.47
N PHE A 113 -14.69 -0.40 12.81
CA PHE A 113 -13.55 0.14 12.05
C PHE A 113 -13.20 -0.65 10.78
N MET A 114 -13.83 -1.82 10.55
CA MET A 114 -13.65 -2.62 9.32
C MET A 114 -14.56 -2.19 8.17
N THR A 115 -15.54 -1.31 8.42
CA THR A 115 -16.58 -0.94 7.45
C THR A 115 -16.09 0.02 6.38
N THR A 116 -15.22 0.98 6.75
CA THR A 116 -14.57 1.91 5.82
C THR A 116 -13.59 1.14 4.91
N PRO A 117 -13.56 1.38 3.59
CA PRO A 117 -12.52 0.81 2.73
C PRO A 117 -11.13 1.28 3.14
N ALA A 118 -10.12 0.41 3.02
CA ALA A 118 -8.71 0.78 3.19
C ALA A 118 -8.23 1.60 1.99
N THR A 119 -7.46 2.66 2.22
CA THR A 119 -7.16 3.66 1.18
C THR A 119 -5.83 3.47 0.46
N ALA A 120 -4.89 2.71 1.00
CA ALA A 120 -3.65 2.39 0.31
C ALA A 120 -3.83 1.19 -0.62
N ARG A 121 -3.17 1.24 -1.79
CA ARG A 121 -3.19 0.19 -2.81
C ARG A 121 -1.78 -0.30 -3.11
N ALA A 122 -1.63 -1.61 -3.26
CA ALA A 122 -0.45 -2.19 -3.89
C ALA A 122 -0.61 -2.08 -5.41
N CYS A 123 0.20 -1.24 -6.03
CA CYS A 123 0.18 -0.96 -7.46
C CYS A 123 1.20 -1.87 -8.17
N VAL A 124 0.72 -2.93 -8.80
CA VAL A 124 1.53 -3.84 -9.62
C VAL A 124 1.72 -3.20 -10.99
N ILE A 125 2.98 -3.05 -11.42
CA ILE A 125 3.32 -2.38 -12.67
C ILE A 125 3.07 -3.31 -13.85
N TYR A 126 2.19 -2.89 -14.75
CA TYR A 126 1.86 -3.58 -15.98
C TYR A 126 3.08 -3.66 -16.91
N GLY A 127 3.26 -4.84 -17.51
CA GLY A 127 4.18 -5.00 -18.64
C GLY A 127 5.66 -5.12 -18.28
N LEU A 128 6.02 -5.28 -17.00
CA LEU A 128 7.37 -5.67 -16.60
C LEU A 128 7.62 -7.16 -16.84
N PRO A 129 8.88 -7.56 -17.12
CA PRO A 129 9.23 -8.97 -17.33
C PRO A 129 9.26 -9.72 -15.99
N PRO A 130 9.26 -11.06 -15.99
CA PRO A 130 9.40 -11.87 -14.78
C PRO A 130 10.67 -11.55 -13.99
N ALA A 131 10.63 -11.79 -12.68
CA ALA A 131 11.70 -11.38 -11.75
C ALA A 131 13.04 -12.03 -12.09
N GLU A 132 13.01 -13.26 -12.61
CA GLU A 132 14.15 -14.08 -12.97
C GLU A 132 14.87 -13.53 -14.21
N SER A 133 14.21 -12.67 -14.98
CA SER A 133 14.75 -12.05 -16.20
C SER A 133 15.55 -10.77 -15.91
N LEU A 134 15.56 -10.29 -14.66
CA LEU A 134 16.24 -9.05 -14.27
C LEU A 134 17.23 -9.30 -13.15
N ASP A 135 18.41 -8.68 -13.27
CA ASP A 135 19.40 -8.66 -12.20
C ASP A 135 18.91 -7.83 -11.01
N ASP A 136 19.25 -8.25 -9.79
CA ASP A 136 18.86 -7.54 -8.57
C ASP A 136 19.39 -6.10 -8.52
N SER A 137 20.53 -5.83 -9.16
CA SER A 137 21.05 -4.47 -9.27
C SER A 137 20.17 -3.57 -10.13
N ILE A 138 19.56 -4.11 -11.19
CA ILE A 138 18.63 -3.40 -12.08
C ILE A 138 17.30 -3.19 -11.36
N LYS A 139 16.77 -4.23 -10.69
CA LYS A 139 15.56 -4.13 -9.85
C LYS A 139 15.69 -3.01 -8.81
N LYS A 140 16.81 -2.96 -8.10
CA LYS A 140 17.08 -1.90 -7.10
C LYS A 140 17.15 -0.51 -7.70
N LYS A 141 17.70 -0.36 -8.91
CA LYS A 141 17.72 0.94 -9.62
C LYS A 141 16.32 1.36 -10.05
N LEU A 142 15.50 0.43 -10.54
CA LEU A 142 14.12 0.69 -10.89
C LEU A 142 13.32 1.12 -9.65
N MET A 143 13.40 0.40 -8.54
CA MET A 143 12.65 0.74 -7.31
C MET A 143 12.97 2.15 -6.78
N LYS A 144 14.21 2.64 -6.95
CA LYS A 144 14.59 4.00 -6.57
C LYS A 144 13.87 5.10 -7.36
N SER A 145 13.28 4.77 -8.52
CA SER A 145 12.52 5.72 -9.32
C SER A 145 11.06 5.85 -8.86
N TYR A 146 10.59 4.99 -7.95
CA TYR A 146 9.18 4.95 -7.56
C TYR A 146 8.76 6.19 -6.76
N ASP A 147 9.66 6.75 -5.96
CA ASP A 147 9.40 7.99 -5.21
C ASP A 147 9.08 9.20 -6.11
N ALA A 148 9.42 9.13 -7.40
CA ALA A 148 9.11 10.18 -8.38
C ALA A 148 7.78 9.95 -9.12
N ILE A 149 7.08 8.84 -8.87
CA ILE A 149 5.79 8.55 -9.50
C ILE A 149 4.73 9.43 -8.83
N THR A 150 4.03 10.20 -9.65
CA THR A 150 2.94 11.08 -9.22
C THR A 150 1.63 10.75 -9.92
N GLU A 151 1.68 9.96 -10.98
CA GLU A 151 0.51 9.58 -11.77
C GLU A 151 0.56 8.12 -12.19
N VAL A 152 -0.60 7.47 -12.15
CA VAL A 152 -0.78 6.09 -12.59
C VAL A 152 -2.03 5.95 -13.44
N TYR A 153 -2.02 5.02 -14.37
CA TYR A 153 -3.19 4.63 -15.17
C TYR A 153 -3.64 3.25 -14.76
N VAL A 154 -4.86 3.12 -14.27
CA VAL A 154 -5.38 1.83 -13.83
C VAL A 154 -5.69 0.97 -15.05
N VAL A 155 -5.06 -0.19 -15.12
CA VAL A 155 -5.32 -1.20 -16.14
C VAL A 155 -6.44 -2.12 -15.64
N GLU A 156 -6.27 -2.69 -14.44
CA GLU A 156 -7.20 -3.63 -13.82
C GLU A 156 -7.27 -3.40 -12.30
N ASP A 157 -8.46 -3.58 -11.71
CA ASP A 157 -8.68 -3.56 -10.26
C ASP A 157 -9.76 -4.61 -9.90
N GLU A 158 -9.37 -5.64 -9.15
CA GLU A 158 -10.26 -6.70 -8.67
C GLU A 158 -10.95 -6.37 -7.33
N GLY A 159 -10.73 -5.19 -6.77
CA GLY A 159 -11.31 -4.74 -5.50
C GLY A 159 -10.65 -5.34 -4.25
N ILE A 160 -9.49 -5.98 -4.42
CA ILE A 160 -8.59 -6.43 -3.35
C ILE A 160 -7.49 -5.39 -3.12
N LEU A 161 -6.46 -5.71 -2.34
CA LEU A 161 -5.35 -4.77 -2.07
C LEU A 161 -4.60 -4.36 -3.35
N GLU A 162 -4.43 -5.29 -4.28
CA GLU A 162 -3.63 -5.13 -5.49
C GLU A 162 -4.44 -4.51 -6.63
N CYS A 163 -3.87 -3.52 -7.32
CA CYS A 163 -4.34 -3.03 -8.61
C CYS A 163 -3.20 -3.10 -9.63
N VAL A 164 -3.53 -3.36 -10.89
CA VAL A 164 -2.55 -3.36 -11.97
C VAL A 164 -2.56 -1.97 -12.61
N VAL A 165 -1.40 -1.32 -12.64
CA VAL A 165 -1.26 0.05 -13.15
C VAL A 165 -0.19 0.14 -14.23
N TRP A 166 -0.40 1.05 -15.18
CA TRP A 166 0.61 1.51 -16.10
C TRP A 166 1.18 2.85 -15.63
N VAL A 167 2.50 2.99 -15.69
CA VAL A 167 3.21 4.18 -15.19
C VAL A 167 4.08 4.76 -16.30
N PRO A 168 3.56 5.69 -17.13
CA PRO A 168 4.32 6.30 -18.21
C PRO A 168 5.61 6.99 -17.74
N GLN A 169 5.62 7.54 -16.53
CA GLN A 169 6.79 8.21 -15.94
C GLN A 169 8.01 7.27 -15.78
N LEU A 170 7.82 5.95 -15.84
CA LEU A 170 8.91 4.98 -15.78
C LEU A 170 9.53 4.67 -17.14
N VAL A 171 8.92 5.05 -18.26
CA VAL A 171 9.36 4.63 -19.61
C VAL A 171 10.84 4.95 -19.88
N ASP A 172 11.28 6.17 -19.59
CA ASP A 172 12.69 6.55 -19.80
C ASP A 172 13.64 5.83 -18.85
N THR A 173 13.20 5.58 -17.61
CA THR A 173 13.94 4.76 -16.65
C THR A 173 14.08 3.31 -17.17
N LEU A 174 13.00 2.70 -17.66
CA LEU A 174 13.02 1.35 -18.23
C LEU A 174 13.95 1.28 -19.45
N LYS A 175 13.85 2.24 -20.38
CA LYS A 175 14.73 2.34 -21.55
C LYS A 175 16.21 2.48 -21.15
N SER A 176 16.53 3.37 -20.22
CA SER A 176 17.92 3.62 -19.78
C SER A 176 18.53 2.45 -19.00
N LEU A 177 17.71 1.67 -18.30
CA LEU A 177 18.13 0.46 -17.60
C LEU A 177 18.14 -0.79 -18.50
N GLY A 178 17.69 -0.68 -19.76
CA GLY A 178 17.59 -1.80 -20.69
C GLY A 178 16.52 -2.83 -20.30
N ILE A 179 15.51 -2.42 -19.54
CA ILE A 179 14.42 -3.31 -19.10
C ILE A 179 13.39 -3.38 -20.23
N PRO A 180 13.10 -4.56 -20.80
CA PRO A 180 12.03 -4.70 -21.78
C PRO A 180 10.68 -4.46 -21.09
N PHE A 181 9.73 -3.82 -21.78
CA PHE A 181 8.39 -3.61 -21.23
C PHE A 181 7.31 -3.63 -22.31
N THR A 182 6.06 -3.82 -21.90
CA THR A 182 4.87 -3.73 -22.77
C THR A 182 3.92 -2.66 -22.27
N ALA A 183 3.55 -1.71 -23.12
CA ALA A 183 2.51 -0.74 -22.80
C ALA A 183 1.10 -1.35 -23.04
N PRO A 184 0.09 -0.99 -22.23
CA PRO A 184 -1.29 -1.43 -22.47
C PRO A 184 -1.83 -0.93 -23.81
N VAL A 185 -2.60 -1.76 -24.49
CA VAL A 185 -3.28 -1.38 -25.75
C VAL A 185 -4.55 -0.59 -25.44
N GLY A 186 -4.86 0.42 -26.25
CA GLY A 186 -6.14 1.15 -26.18
C GLY A 186 -6.18 2.32 -25.20
N PHE A 187 -5.03 2.76 -24.70
CA PHE A 187 -4.89 3.98 -23.93
C PHE A 187 -4.17 5.03 -24.78
N SER A 188 -4.69 6.26 -24.80
CA SER A 188 -4.02 7.41 -25.37
C SER A 188 -3.09 8.02 -24.32
N TYR A 189 -1.79 7.82 -24.46
CA TYR A 189 -0.79 8.41 -23.58
C TYR A 189 -0.26 9.70 -24.20
N PRO A 190 -0.07 10.79 -23.42
CA PRO A 190 0.72 11.91 -23.88
C PRO A 190 2.16 11.41 -24.11
N ASP A 191 2.52 11.27 -25.39
CA ASP A 191 3.88 11.09 -25.92
C ASP A 191 4.74 9.94 -25.32
N VAL A 192 4.32 8.68 -25.50
CA VAL A 192 5.21 7.48 -25.35
C VAL A 192 5.95 7.19 -26.66
#